data_AF-A0A957J2B8-F1
#
_entry.id   AF-A0A957J2B8-F1
#
_cell.length_a   1.000
_cell.length_b   1.000
_cell.length_c   1.000
_cell.angle_alpha   90.00
_cell.angle_beta   90.00
_cell.angle_gamma   90.00
#
_symmetry.space_group_name_H-M   'P 1'
#
loop_
_entity.id
_entity.type
_entity.pdbx_description
1 polymer ?
#
loop_
_entity_poly.entity_id
_entity_poly.type
_entity_poly.pdbx_seq_one_letter_code
_entity_poly.pdbx_strand_id
1 'polypeptide(L)'
;RRSFPPGEARLRALVAAAVPLAQRRGTAAGLRDFLTVATGLEGFEVTESETRPFHLEIRYPETAVGLRVFVERLIQFQKPAYVTCELVSAG
;
A
#
# COMPACT_ATOMS: atom_id res chain seq x y z
N ARG A 1 -15.23 12.93 13.13
CA ARG A 1 -14.63 11.58 13.29
C ARG A 1 -14.01 11.20 11.96
N ARG A 2 -12.70 10.98 11.86
CA ARG A 2 -12.11 10.56 10.57
C ARG A 2 -12.45 9.08 10.38
N SER A 3 -13.24 8.76 9.36
CA SER A 3 -13.59 7.37 9.01
C SER A 3 -12.41 6.71 8.30
N PHE A 4 -12.14 5.43 8.58
CA PHE A 4 -11.22 4.60 7.80
C PHE A 4 -11.96 4.15 6.53
N PRO A 5 -11.59 4.58 5.31
CA PRO A 5 -12.44 4.39 4.13
C PRO A 5 -12.82 2.94 3.82
N PRO A 6 -11.93 1.94 4.00
CA PRO A 6 -12.29 0.52 3.85
C PRO A 6 -13.16 -0.06 5.00
N GLY A 7 -13.46 0.74 6.03
CA GLY A 7 -14.31 0.38 7.16
C GLY A 7 -13.56 -0.16 8.40
N GLU A 8 -14.24 -0.12 9.55
CA GLU A 8 -13.66 -0.48 10.86
C GLU A 8 -13.20 -1.96 10.95
N ALA A 9 -13.82 -2.86 10.19
CA ALA A 9 -13.38 -4.25 10.13
C ALA A 9 -11.98 -4.38 9.52
N ARG A 10 -11.66 -3.57 8.51
CA ARG A 10 -10.32 -3.51 7.91
C ARG A 10 -9.32 -2.84 8.83
N LEU A 11 -9.73 -1.80 9.56
CA LEU A 11 -8.88 -1.20 10.60
C LEU A 11 -8.49 -2.24 11.67
N ARG A 12 -9.44 -3.05 12.14
CA ARG A 12 -9.15 -4.14 13.09
C ARG A 12 -8.20 -5.19 12.50
N ALA A 13 -8.38 -5.55 11.22
CA ALA A 13 -7.47 -6.46 10.54
C ALA A 13 -6.03 -5.89 10.47
N LEU A 14 -5.90 -4.59 10.19
CA LEU A 14 -4.61 -3.90 10.16
C LEU A 14 -3.93 -3.88 11.53
N VAL A 15 -4.69 -3.62 12.60
CA VAL A 15 -4.18 -3.68 13.99
C VAL A 15 -3.73 -5.10 14.34
N ALA A 16 -4.52 -6.11 14.00
CA ALA A 16 -4.15 -7.51 14.25
C ALA A 16 -2.87 -7.93 13.50
N ALA A 17 -2.64 -7.38 12.31
CA ALA A 17 -1.45 -7.65 11.50
C ALA A 17 -0.26 -6.72 11.79
N ALA A 18 -0.33 -5.84 12.80
CA ALA A 18 0.63 -4.76 12.99
C ALA A 18 2.08 -5.26 13.19
N VAL A 19 2.28 -6.32 13.97
CA VAL A 19 3.62 -6.86 14.28
C VAL A 19 4.34 -7.38 13.02
N PRO A 20 3.78 -8.34 12.26
CA PRO A 20 4.45 -8.82 11.04
C PRO A 20 4.62 -7.72 9.98
N LEU A 21 3.67 -6.79 9.87
CA LEU A 21 3.80 -5.65 8.95
C LEU A 21 4.94 -4.70 9.35
N ALA A 22 5.12 -4.45 10.64
CA ALA A 22 6.19 -3.59 11.14
C ALA A 22 7.58 -4.19 10.87
N GLN A 23 7.73 -5.51 10.98
CA GLN A 23 9.00 -6.21 10.71
C GLN A 23 9.44 -6.10 9.24
N ARG A 24 8.50 -5.90 8.31
CA ARG A 24 8.76 -5.81 6.87
C ARG A 24 8.72 -4.37 6.35
N ARG A 25 8.63 -3.38 7.24
CA ARG A 25 8.53 -1.97 6.87
C ARG A 25 9.74 -1.54 6.03
N GLY A 26 9.49 -0.70 5.04
CA GLY A 26 10.54 -0.19 4.14
C GLY A 26 10.92 -1.15 3.00
N THR A 27 10.25 -2.30 2.87
CA THR A 27 10.43 -3.23 1.75
C THR A 27 9.25 -3.17 0.79
N ALA A 28 9.48 -3.45 -0.50
CA ALA A 28 8.41 -3.55 -1.51
C ALA A 28 7.32 -4.56 -1.10
N ALA A 29 7.74 -5.73 -0.63
CA ALA A 29 6.82 -6.78 -0.19
C ALA A 29 6.01 -6.38 1.06
N GLY A 30 6.63 -5.66 2.00
CA GLY A 30 5.92 -5.12 3.16
C GLY A 30 4.89 -4.06 2.79
N LEU A 31 5.21 -3.17 1.85
CA LEU A 31 4.26 -2.18 1.33
C LEU A 31 3.07 -2.86 0.63
N ARG A 32 3.33 -3.86 -0.21
CA ARG A 32 2.29 -4.67 -0.86
C ARG A 32 1.35 -5.30 0.17
N ASP A 33 1.90 -6.02 1.14
CA ASP A 33 1.11 -6.70 2.18
C ASP A 33 0.29 -5.71 3.01
N PHE A 34 0.87 -4.54 3.32
CA PHE A 34 0.17 -3.48 4.04
C PHE A 34 -1.04 -2.97 3.25
N LEU A 35 -0.89 -2.72 1.94
CA LEU A 35 -1.99 -2.29 1.07
C LEU A 35 -3.09 -3.33 0.98
N THR A 36 -2.74 -4.61 0.84
CA THR A 36 -3.68 -5.72 0.81
C THR A 36 -4.48 -5.80 2.11
N VAL A 37 -3.83 -5.76 3.27
CA VAL A 37 -4.52 -5.84 4.56
C VAL A 37 -5.39 -4.61 4.82
N ALA A 38 -4.89 -3.41 4.53
CA ALA A 38 -5.57 -2.16 4.81
C ALA A 38 -6.83 -1.99 3.94
N THR A 39 -6.79 -2.42 2.68
CA THR A 39 -7.92 -2.31 1.74
C THR A 39 -8.82 -3.55 1.74
N GLY A 40 -8.28 -4.72 2.09
CA GLY A 40 -8.93 -6.01 1.90
C GLY A 40 -8.98 -6.47 0.44
N LEU A 41 -8.21 -5.83 -0.46
CA LEU A 41 -8.16 -6.14 -1.89
C LEU A 41 -6.83 -6.81 -2.24
N GLU A 42 -6.89 -7.81 -3.11
CA GLU A 42 -5.71 -8.49 -3.64
C GLU A 42 -5.32 -7.93 -5.02
N GLY A 43 -4.13 -8.28 -5.51
CA GLY A 43 -3.64 -7.85 -6.83
C GLY A 43 -2.81 -6.56 -6.82
N PHE A 44 -2.34 -6.11 -5.66
CA PHE A 44 -1.31 -5.08 -5.61
C PHE A 44 0.05 -5.63 -6.04
N GLU A 45 0.74 -4.89 -6.90
CA GLU A 45 2.13 -5.14 -7.26
C GLU A 45 2.98 -3.95 -6.83
N VAL A 46 4.16 -4.23 -6.27
CA VAL A 46 5.13 -3.22 -5.87
C VAL A 46 6.49 -3.69 -6.35
N THR A 47 7.07 -2.96 -7.30
CA THR A 47 8.36 -3.28 -7.90
C THR A 47 9.32 -2.11 -7.73
N GLU A 48 10.56 -2.39 -7.38
CA GLU A 48 11.64 -1.40 -7.45
C GLU A 48 12.09 -1.26 -8.89
N SER A 49 12.23 -0.03 -9.37
CA SER A 49 12.64 0.23 -10.74
C SER A 49 14.12 -0.11 -10.94
N GLU A 50 14.42 -0.91 -11.96
CA GLU A 50 15.79 -1.25 -12.33
C GLU A 50 16.56 -0.07 -12.92
N THR A 51 15.85 0.91 -13.48
CA THR A 51 16.43 2.05 -14.20
C THR A 51 16.41 3.35 -13.39
N ARG A 52 15.55 3.44 -12.36
CA ARG A 52 15.40 4.59 -11.47
C ARG A 52 15.71 4.18 -10.02
N PRO A 53 16.94 4.42 -9.52
CA PRO A 53 17.28 4.09 -8.13
C PRO A 53 16.31 4.72 -7.13
N PHE A 54 15.94 3.97 -6.10
CA PHE A 54 14.99 4.41 -5.05
C PHE A 54 13.62 4.86 -5.60
N HIS A 55 13.17 4.25 -6.70
CA HIS A 55 11.85 4.48 -7.27
C HIS A 55 11.00 3.21 -7.23
N LEU A 56 9.77 3.33 -6.72
CA LEU A 56 8.79 2.25 -6.70
C LEU A 56 7.73 2.45 -7.79
N GLU A 57 7.47 1.41 -8.55
CA GLU A 57 6.32 1.31 -9.44
C GLU A 57 5.26 0.47 -8.74
N ILE A 58 4.10 1.08 -8.48
CA ILE A 58 3.02 0.45 -7.73
C ILE A 58 1.82 0.27 -8.65
N ARG A 59 1.41 -0.97 -8.88
CA ARG A 59 0.17 -1.28 -9.59
C ARG A 59 -0.94 -1.59 -8.61
N TYR A 60 -2.07 -0.92 -8.74
CA TYR A 60 -3.28 -1.23 -7.97
C TYR A 60 -4.34 -1.91 -8.85
N PRO A 61 -5.08 -2.89 -8.30
CA PRO A 61 -6.12 -3.60 -9.05
C PRO A 61 -7.31 -2.67 -9.39
N GLU A 62 -8.07 -2.98 -10.44
CA GLU A 62 -9.27 -2.21 -10.81
C GLU A 62 -10.28 -2.08 -9.65
N THR A 63 -10.39 -3.12 -8.82
CA THR A 63 -11.25 -3.12 -7.63
C THR A 63 -10.88 -2.04 -6.60
N ALA A 64 -9.64 -1.53 -6.65
CA ALA A 64 -9.14 -0.47 -5.79
C ALA A 64 -9.33 0.95 -6.35
N VAL A 65 -9.90 1.13 -7.56
CA VAL A 65 -10.10 2.45 -8.18
C VAL A 65 -10.87 3.41 -7.24
N GLY A 66 -11.94 2.93 -6.60
CA GLY A 66 -12.72 3.73 -5.64
C GLY A 66 -11.95 4.11 -4.36
N LEU A 67 -10.82 3.46 -4.09
CA LEU A 67 -9.96 3.69 -2.95
C LEU A 67 -8.63 4.36 -3.33
N ARG A 68 -8.44 4.80 -4.59
CA ARG A 68 -7.17 5.34 -5.09
C ARG A 68 -6.54 6.39 -4.17
N VAL A 69 -7.30 7.43 -3.79
CA VAL A 69 -6.79 8.51 -2.92
C VAL A 69 -6.38 7.99 -1.54
N PHE A 70 -7.07 6.96 -1.04
CA PHE A 70 -6.71 6.33 0.21
C PHE A 70 -5.43 5.51 0.08
N VAL A 71 -5.30 4.71 -0.99
CA VAL A 71 -4.09 3.95 -1.34
C VAL A 71 -2.87 4.87 -1.47
N GLU A 72 -3.00 5.98 -2.21
CA GLU A 72 -1.93 6.99 -2.35
C GLU A 72 -1.46 7.50 -0.98
N ARG A 73 -2.39 7.82 -0.07
CA ARG A 73 -2.05 8.26 1.29
C ARG A 73 -1.32 7.20 2.11
N LEU A 74 -1.75 5.93 2.00
CA LEU A 74 -1.06 4.83 2.68
C LEU A 74 0.37 4.67 2.17
N ILE A 75 0.56 4.74 0.85
CA ILE A 75 1.88 4.66 0.23
C ILE A 75 2.77 5.78 0.75
N GLN A 76 2.29 7.02 0.78
CA GLN A 76 3.08 8.15 1.29
C GLN A 76 3.45 8.00 2.78
N PHE A 77 2.58 7.38 3.58
CA PHE A 77 2.85 7.15 5.00
C PHE A 77 3.81 5.97 5.24
N GLN A 78 3.78 4.95 4.38
CA GLN A 78 4.55 3.72 4.57
C GLN A 78 5.90 3.72 3.87
N LYS A 79 6.02 4.38 2.71
CA LYS A 79 7.29 4.41 1.97
C LYS A 79 8.37 5.13 2.78
N PRO A 80 9.65 4.72 2.67
CA PRO A 80 10.75 5.51 3.21
C PRO A 80 10.77 6.92 2.61
N ALA A 81 11.23 7.90 3.40
CA ALA A 81 11.22 9.31 2.98
C ALA A 81 12.05 9.56 1.71
N TYR A 82 13.15 8.81 1.52
CA TYR A 82 14.04 8.92 0.37
C TYR A 82 13.54 8.21 -0.90
N VAL A 83 12.47 7.42 -0.81
CA VAL A 83 11.92 6.67 -1.95
C VAL A 83 10.89 7.52 -2.68
N THR A 84 11.00 7.59 -4.00
CA THR A 84 9.95 8.13 -4.87
C THR A 84 9.05 7.00 -5.37
N CYS A 85 7.83 7.30 -5.77
CA CYS A 85 6.94 6.28 -6.30
C CYS A 85 5.96 6.84 -7.31
N GLU A 86 5.49 5.99 -8.20
CA GLU A 86 4.35 6.23 -9.06
C GLU A 86 3.28 5.17 -8.84
N LEU A 87 2.01 5.57 -9.03
CA LEU A 87 0.85 4.72 -8.86
C LEU A 87 0.11 4.60 -10.19
N VAL A 88 0.05 3.38 -10.72
CA VAL A 88 -0.60 3.06 -12.00
C VAL A 88 -1.71 2.03 -11.78
N SER A 89 -2.78 2.11 -12.56
CA SER A 89 -3.80 1.05 -12.55
C SER A 89 -3.26 -0.19 -13.25
N ALA A 90 -3.47 -1.36 -12.67
CA ALA A 90 -3.52 -2.60 -13.45
C ALA A 90 -4.80 -2.51 -14.28
N GLY A 91 -4.64 -2.29 -15.59
CA GLY A 91 -5.77 -2.25 -16.53
C GLY A 91 -6.28 -3.62 -16.91
#